data_AF-A0A976M588-F1
#
_entry.id   AF-A0A976M588-F1
#
_cell.length_a   1.000
_cell.length_b   1.000
_cell.length_c   1.000
_cell.angle_alpha   90.00
_cell.angle_beta   90.00
_cell.angle_gamma   90.00
#
_symmetry.space_group_name_H-M   'P 1'
#
loop_
_entity.id
_entity.type
_entity.pdbx_description
1 polymer ?
#
loop_
_entity_poly.entity_id
_entity_poly.type
_entity_poly.pdbx_seq_one_letter_code
_entity_poly.pdbx_strand_id
1 'polypeptide(L)'
;MNFKRRANLRARERRWNWDVVRSAFAGVPKLSYDPKINQWVPLMDNEEWGGVGGRFWIEFSNKIFFNLLFAYAIYFCWYRVVLNNKHNVFARWKNKEGEDED
;
A
#
# COMPACT_ATOMS: atom_id res chain seq x y z
N MET A 1 -32.66 30.40 18.17
CA MET A 1 -31.20 30.39 17.86
C MET A 1 -30.87 31.59 16.99
N ASN A 2 -30.01 32.51 17.46
CA ASN A 2 -29.73 33.82 16.84
C ASN A 2 -29.21 33.71 15.39
N PHE A 3 -29.69 34.56 14.47
CA PHE A 3 -29.31 34.55 13.04
C PHE A 3 -27.79 34.67 12.83
N LYS A 4 -27.14 35.58 13.58
CA LYS A 4 -25.67 35.72 13.59
C LYS A 4 -24.94 34.41 13.90
N ARG A 5 -25.47 33.60 14.82
CA ARG A 5 -24.86 32.31 15.19
C ARG A 5 -24.97 31.30 14.05
N ARG A 6 -26.11 31.26 13.35
CA ARG A 6 -26.29 30.40 12.16
C ARG A 6 -25.36 30.80 11.02
N ALA A 7 -25.23 32.11 10.77
CA ALA A 7 -24.33 32.63 9.73
C ALA A 7 -22.87 32.28 10.03
N ASN A 8 -22.41 32.44 11.27
CA ASN A 8 -21.04 32.11 11.67
C ASN A 8 -20.74 30.60 11.55
N LEU A 9 -21.70 29.73 11.87
CA LEU A 9 -21.54 28.28 11.70
C LEU A 9 -21.37 27.90 10.23
N ARG A 10 -22.24 28.42 9.35
CA ARG A 10 -22.15 28.17 7.90
C ARG A 10 -20.89 28.74 7.26
N ALA A 11 -20.43 29.91 7.72
CA ALA A 11 -19.17 30.49 7.26
C ALA A 11 -17.96 29.62 7.65
N ARG A 12 -17.98 29.02 8.84
CA ARG A 12 -16.95 28.09 9.31
C ARG A 12 -16.93 26.80 8.48
N GLU A 13 -18.09 26.22 8.23
CA GLU A 13 -18.26 25.04 7.35
C GLU A 13 -17.71 25.31 5.95
N ARG A 14 -18.07 26.46 5.36
CA ARG A 14 -17.61 26.83 4.01
C ARG A 14 -16.09 27.04 3.93
N ARG A 15 -15.50 27.63 4.96
CA ARG A 15 -14.04 27.82 5.06
C ARG A 15 -13.30 26.50 5.16
N TRP A 16 -13.86 25.50 5.85
CA TRP A 16 -13.27 24.17 5.97
C TRP A 16 -13.40 23.34 4.68
N ASN A 17 -14.45 23.56 3.89
CA ASN A 17 -14.72 22.81 2.66
C ASN A 17 -14.07 23.39 1.39
N TRP A 18 -13.55 24.63 1.41
CA TRP A 18 -13.00 25.29 0.21
C TRP A 18 -11.49 25.04 -0.01
N ASP A 19 -10.83 24.29 0.87
CA ASP A 19 -9.42 23.97 0.70
C ASP A 19 -9.24 22.84 -0.32
N VAL A 20 -8.86 23.21 -1.55
CA VAL A 20 -8.70 22.29 -2.69
C VAL A 20 -7.64 21.21 -2.41
N VAL A 21 -6.58 21.54 -1.67
CA VAL A 21 -5.56 20.57 -1.25
C VAL A 21 -6.17 19.54 -0.31
N ARG A 22 -7.10 19.97 0.54
CA ARG A 22 -7.77 19.06 1.46
C ARG A 22 -8.78 18.15 0.77
N SER A 23 -9.39 18.59 -0.32
CA SER A 23 -10.34 17.79 -1.11
C SER A 23 -9.73 16.51 -1.74
N ALA A 24 -8.39 16.43 -1.81
CA ALA A 24 -7.66 15.25 -2.27
C ALA A 24 -7.57 14.13 -1.21
N PHE A 25 -7.77 14.44 0.07
CA PHE A 25 -7.89 13.43 1.14
C PHE A 25 -9.30 12.82 1.12
N ALA A 26 -9.46 11.60 1.63
CA ALA A 26 -10.70 10.82 1.50
C ALA A 26 -11.92 11.60 2.02
N GLY A 27 -12.64 12.19 1.06
CA GLY A 27 -13.51 13.33 1.26
C GLY A 27 -14.92 12.99 1.72
N VAL A 28 -15.07 12.55 2.98
CA VAL A 28 -16.35 12.69 3.68
C VAL A 28 -16.10 13.42 4.99
N PRO A 29 -16.55 14.68 5.16
CA PRO A 29 -16.57 15.29 6.47
C PRO A 29 -17.42 14.41 7.40
N LYS A 30 -16.78 13.78 8.38
CA LYS A 30 -17.45 12.92 9.33
C LYS A 30 -18.09 13.80 10.39
N LEU A 31 -19.36 13.59 10.65
CA LEU A 31 -20.06 14.27 11.73
C LEU A 31 -19.61 13.63 13.05
N SER A 32 -18.75 14.32 13.80
CA SER A 32 -18.27 13.86 15.10
C SER A 32 -18.83 14.75 16.20
N TYR A 33 -19.27 14.13 17.30
CA TYR A 33 -19.75 14.87 18.46
C TYR A 33 -18.56 15.28 19.34
N ASP A 34 -18.38 16.59 19.56
CA ASP A 34 -17.40 17.08 20.52
C ASP A 34 -18.09 17.27 21.89
N PRO A 35 -17.76 16.44 22.90
CA PRO A 35 -18.38 16.52 24.22
C PRO A 35 -17.98 17.78 24.99
N LYS A 36 -16.87 18.45 24.65
CA LYS A 36 -16.43 19.67 25.33
C LYS A 36 -17.30 20.87 24.98
N ILE A 37 -17.80 20.90 23.74
CA ILE A 37 -18.60 22.01 23.19
C ILE A 37 -20.08 21.63 23.10
N ASN A 38 -20.42 20.35 23.36
CA ASN A 38 -21.74 19.76 23.22
C ASN A 38 -22.37 20.10 21.85
N GLN A 39 -21.58 19.91 20.79
CA GLN A 39 -21.98 20.24 19.44
C GLN A 39 -21.48 19.19 18.45
N TRP A 40 -22.32 18.84 17.48
CA TRP A 40 -21.90 18.08 16.31
C TRP A 40 -21.03 18.96 15.42
N VAL A 41 -19.79 18.55 15.22
CA VAL A 41 -18.81 19.26 14.41
C VAL A 41 -18.47 18.39 13.20
N PRO A 42 -18.55 18.91 11.97
CA PRO A 42 -17.98 18.23 10.82
C PRO A 42 -16.46 18.26 10.98
N LEU A 43 -15.88 17.13 11.36
CA LEU A 43 -14.45 16.94 11.41
C LEU A 43 -14.03 16.31 10.08
N MET A 44 -13.06 16.95 9.44
CA MET A 44 -12.40 16.38 8.28
C MET A 44 -11.21 15.59 8.79
N ASP A 45 -11.29 14.27 8.68
CA ASP A 45 -10.13 13.41 8.90
C ASP A 45 -9.21 13.57 7.69
N ASN A 46 -7.91 13.79 7.93
CA ASN A 46 -6.95 13.90 6.84
C ASN A 46 -6.73 12.55 6.14
N GLU A 47 -7.14 11.42 6.74
CA GLU A 47 -7.01 10.05 6.20
C GLU A 47 -5.77 9.87 5.32
N GLU A 48 -4.59 10.30 5.79
CA GLU A 48 -3.39 10.37 4.96
C GLU A 48 -3.04 8.98 4.40
N TRP A 49 -3.28 7.95 5.20
CA TRP A 49 -3.12 6.54 4.87
C TRP A 49 -4.35 5.88 4.23
N GLY A 50 -5.55 6.45 4.35
CA GLY A 50 -6.79 5.96 3.73
C GLY A 50 -7.05 6.52 2.33
N GLY A 51 -6.47 7.69 2.03
CA GLY A 51 -6.55 8.37 0.74
C GLY A 51 -5.29 8.20 -0.10
N VAL A 52 -4.60 9.30 -0.37
CA VAL A 52 -3.47 9.37 -1.31
C VAL A 52 -2.29 8.53 -0.84
N GLY A 53 -1.94 8.58 0.45
CA GLY A 53 -0.81 7.81 0.99
C GLY A 53 -1.03 6.31 0.91
N GLY A 54 -2.25 5.84 1.19
CA GLY A 54 -2.63 4.43 1.03
C GLY A 54 -2.52 3.95 -0.41
N ARG A 55 -3.06 4.72 -1.36
CA ARG A 55 -2.97 4.40 -2.79
C ARG A 55 -1.53 4.40 -3.29
N PHE A 56 -0.74 5.39 -2.90
CA PHE A 56 0.69 5.45 -3.22
C PHE A 56 1.42 4.22 -2.66
N TRP A 57 1.16 3.85 -1.41
CA TRP A 57 1.82 2.72 -0.77
C TRP A 57 1.49 1.38 -1.44
N ILE A 58 0.24 1.19 -1.84
CA ILE A 58 -0.19 0.00 -2.59
C ILE A 58 0.55 -0.10 -3.94
N GLU A 59 0.59 1.00 -4.69
CA GLU A 59 1.26 1.06 -5.99
C GLU A 59 2.78 0.85 -5.86
N PHE A 60 3.41 1.50 -4.89
CA PHE A 60 4.83 1.38 -4.61
C PHE A 60 5.18 -0.06 -4.19
N SER A 61 4.38 -0.65 -3.30
CA SER A 61 4.56 -2.02 -2.84
C SER A 61 4.45 -3.03 -4.00
N ASN A 62 3.41 -2.92 -4.82
CA ASN A 62 3.19 -3.84 -5.92
C ASN A 62 4.27 -3.73 -7.01
N LYS A 63 4.72 -2.51 -7.32
CA LYS A 63 5.70 -2.30 -8.41
C LYS A 63 7.14 -2.52 -8.00
N ILE A 64 7.49 -2.28 -6.73
CA ILE A 64 8.89 -2.37 -6.29
C ILE A 64 9.09 -3.59 -5.40
N PHE A 65 8.41 -3.64 -4.26
CA PHE A 65 8.64 -4.70 -3.28
C PHE A 65 8.25 -6.08 -3.80
N PHE A 66 7.13 -6.19 -4.51
CA PHE A 66 6.68 -7.48 -5.03
C PHE A 66 7.63 -8.05 -6.10
N ASN A 67 8.16 -7.18 -6.98
CA ASN A 67 9.14 -7.59 -7.99
C ASN A 67 10.48 -8.01 -7.35
N LEU A 68 10.94 -7.31 -6.31
CA LEU A 68 12.14 -7.70 -5.57
C LEU A 68 11.95 -9.05 -4.85
N LEU A 69 10.79 -9.25 -4.22
CA LEU A 69 10.45 -10.52 -3.57
C LEU A 69 10.40 -11.66 -4.59
N PHE A 70 9.78 -11.43 -5.75
CA PHE A 70 9.67 -12.41 -6.81
C PHE A 70 11.05 -12.78 -7.40
N ALA A 71 11.90 -11.79 -7.65
CA ALA A 71 13.28 -12.02 -8.09
C ALA A 71 14.07 -12.83 -7.05
N TYR A 72 13.94 -12.50 -5.77
CA TYR A 72 14.55 -13.26 -4.68
C TYR A 72 14.06 -14.70 -4.63
N ALA A 73 12.75 -14.94 -4.79
CA ALA A 73 12.18 -16.28 -4.79
C ALA A 73 12.72 -17.14 -5.94
N ILE A 74 12.81 -16.59 -7.16
CA ILE A 74 13.41 -17.29 -8.31
C ILE A 74 14.87 -17.64 -8.03
N TYR A 75 15.65 -16.65 -7.55
CA TYR A 75 17.05 -16.86 -7.21
C TYR A 75 17.23 -17.96 -6.15
N PHE A 76 16.41 -17.93 -5.09
CA PHE A 76 16.47 -18.92 -4.02
C PHE A 76 16.15 -20.33 -4.52
N CYS A 77 15.10 -20.49 -5.33
CA CYS A 77 14.75 -21.76 -5.95
C CYS A 77 15.89 -22.28 -6.85
N TRP A 78 16.45 -21.41 -7.70
CA TRP A 78 17.58 -21.76 -8.56
C TRP A 78 18.81 -22.20 -7.76
N TYR A 79 19.19 -21.42 -6.75
CA TYR A 79 20.30 -21.73 -5.86
C TYR A 79 20.14 -23.11 -5.21
N ARG A 80 18.92 -23.46 -4.76
CA ARG A 80 18.62 -24.78 -4.20
C ARG A 80 18.74 -25.91 -5.22
N VAL A 81 18.37 -25.68 -6.49
CA VAL A 81 18.54 -26.67 -7.57
C VAL A 81 20.02 -26.89 -7.89
N VAL A 82 20.82 -25.82 -7.90
CA VAL A 82 22.26 -25.89 -8.14
C VAL A 82 22.99 -26.58 -7.00
N LEU A 83 22.74 -26.17 -5.75
CA LEU A 83 23.42 -26.73 -4.57
C LEU A 83 23.13 -28.22 -4.38
N ASN A 84 21.91 -28.66 -4.69
CA ASN A 84 21.55 -30.07 -4.65
C ASN A 84 22.03 -30.86 -5.88
N ASN A 85 22.78 -30.25 -6.80
CA ASN A 85 23.23 -30.84 -8.06
C ASN A 85 22.11 -31.48 -8.90
N LYS A 86 20.84 -31.03 -8.71
CA LYS A 86 19.67 -31.62 -9.39
C LYS A 86 19.70 -31.39 -10.90
N HIS A 87 20.44 -30.39 -11.37
CA HIS A 87 20.66 -30.10 -12.78
C HIS A 87 21.61 -31.11 -13.46
N ASN A 88 22.43 -31.85 -12.70
CA ASN A 88 23.42 -32.81 -13.23
C ASN A 88 23.01 -34.28 -13.09
N VAL A 89 21.75 -34.55 -12.73
CA VAL A 89 21.26 -35.92 -12.49
C VAL A 89 21.42 -36.80 -13.74
N PHE A 90 21.18 -36.24 -14.94
CA PHE A 90 21.35 -36.96 -16.20
C PHE A 90 22.78 -36.92 -16.77
N ALA A 91 23.60 -35.97 -16.33
CA ALA A 91 24.99 -35.86 -16.79
C ALA A 91 25.84 -37.07 -16.35
N ARG A 92 25.53 -37.67 -15.19
CA ARG A 92 26.18 -38.89 -14.71
C ARG A 92 25.94 -40.12 -15.58
N TRP A 93 24.87 -40.15 -16.36
CA TRP A 93 24.50 -41.28 -17.22
C TRP A 93 25.01 -41.11 -18.65
N LYS A 94 25.36 -39.86 -19.04
CA LYS A 94 25.87 -39.53 -20.37
C LYS A 94 27.31 -39.99 -20.60
N ASN A 95 28.14 -40.02 -19.56
CA ASN A 95 29.56 -40.36 -19.69
C ASN A 95 29.86 -41.85 -19.47
N LYS A 96 28.85 -42.68 -19.20
CA LYS A 96 29.06 -44.08 -18.84
C LYS A 96 29.40 -44.98 -20.03
N GLU A 97 29.08 -44.55 -21.26
CA GLU A 97 29.38 -45.31 -22.48
C GLU A 97 30.88 -45.33 -22.86
N GLY A 98 31.75 -44.59 -22.16
CA GLY A 98 33.19 -44.53 -22.44
C GLY A 98 34.11 -45.05 -21.33
N GLU A 99 33.58 -45.52 -20.20
CA GLU A 99 34.38 -46.08 -19.08
C GLU A 99 34.37 -47.61 -19.04
N ASP A 100 33.51 -48.27 -19.83
CA ASP A 100 33.43 -49.73 -19.91
C ASP A 100 34.33 -50.33 -21.03
N GLU A 101 35.19 -49.52 -21.66
CA GLU A 101 36.15 -49.93 -22.72
C GLU A 101 37.63 -50.01 -22.28
N ASP A 102 37.95 -49.78 -20.99
CA ASP A 102 39.30 -49.96 -20.42
C ASP A 102 39.39 -51.14 -19.42
#